data_AF-A0A670I4X0-F1
#
_entry.id   AF-A0A670I4X0-F1
#
_cell.length_a   1.000
_cell.length_b   1.000
_cell.length_c   1.000
_cell.angle_alpha   90.00
_cell.angle_beta   90.00
_cell.angle_gamma   90.00
#
_symmetry.space_group_name_H-M   'P 1'
#
loop_
_entity.id
_entity.type
_entity.pdbx_description
1 polymer ?
#
loop_
_entity_poly.entity_id
_entity_poly.type
_entity_poly.pdbx_seq_one_letter_code
_entity_poly.pdbx_strand_id
1 'polypeptide(L)'
;QSIGASASRSVLPGNDERKVRRREKNRVAAQRSRKKQTQKADKLHEEYECLEQENISLKKEIGKLTDEMKHLSEVLRNHEKVCPLLHCSLNFGLIPRHDVLSGPLPR
;
A
#
# COMPACT_ATOMS: atom_id res chain seq x y z
N GLN A 1 64.02 -15.94 28.34
CA GLN A 1 63.50 -15.62 29.69
C GLN A 1 62.37 -14.62 29.54
N SER A 2 61.30 -14.91 30.25
CA SER A 2 59.95 -14.35 30.22
C SER A 2 59.85 -12.98 30.89
N ILE A 3 59.09 -12.06 30.29
CA ILE A 3 58.36 -11.05 31.07
C ILE A 3 57.00 -10.76 30.42
N GLY A 4 56.01 -11.57 30.80
CA GLY A 4 54.61 -11.27 30.55
C GLY A 4 54.13 -10.23 31.54
N ALA A 5 53.77 -9.05 31.06
CA ALA A 5 53.13 -8.02 31.87
C ALA A 5 51.69 -8.48 32.19
N SER A 6 51.54 -9.09 33.36
CA SER A 6 50.23 -9.37 33.95
C SER A 6 49.56 -8.04 34.27
N ALA A 7 48.58 -7.66 33.47
CA ALA A 7 47.68 -6.56 33.77
C ALA A 7 46.88 -6.93 35.03
N SER A 8 47.41 -6.55 36.19
CA SER A 8 46.74 -6.58 37.47
C SER A 8 45.45 -5.76 37.36
N ARG A 9 44.36 -6.44 37.03
CA ARG A 9 43.02 -5.89 37.03
C ARG A 9 42.66 -5.64 38.49
N SER A 10 42.91 -4.41 38.95
CA SER A 10 42.39 -3.88 40.20
C SER A 10 40.86 -3.81 40.10
N VAL A 11 40.21 -4.92 40.44
CA VAL A 11 38.77 -4.99 40.64
C VAL A 11 38.48 -4.29 41.97
N LEU A 12 38.34 -2.97 41.92
CA LEU A 12 37.66 -2.25 43.00
C LEU A 12 36.20 -2.71 43.01
N PRO A 13 35.64 -3.17 44.15
CA PRO A 13 34.30 -3.76 44.20
C PRO A 13 33.20 -2.84 43.62
N GLY A 14 33.32 -1.52 43.79
CA GLY A 14 32.41 -0.54 43.18
C GLY A 14 32.55 -0.32 41.66
N ASN A 15 33.57 -0.87 41.00
CA ASN A 15 33.72 -0.83 39.54
C ASN A 15 32.91 -1.94 38.86
N ASP A 16 32.80 -3.11 39.48
CA ASP A 16 32.06 -4.24 38.89
C ASP A 16 30.55 -4.06 39.00
N GLU A 17 30.04 -3.52 40.10
CA GLU A 17 28.62 -3.12 40.20
C GLU A 17 28.23 -2.08 39.14
N ARG A 18 29.10 -1.09 38.88
CA ARG A 18 28.89 -0.10 37.81
C ARG A 18 28.86 -0.74 36.42
N LYS A 19 29.74 -1.71 36.15
CA LYS A 19 29.73 -2.48 34.89
C LYS A 19 28.46 -3.31 34.76
N VAL A 20 28.02 -3.98 35.83
CA VAL A 20 26.76 -4.76 35.85
C VAL A 20 25.58 -3.83 35.55
N ARG A 21 25.47 -2.69 36.23
CA ARG A 21 24.43 -1.67 35.95
C ARG A 21 24.48 -1.15 34.51
N ARG A 22 25.68 -0.95 33.94
CA ARG A 22 25.83 -0.53 32.54
C ARG A 22 25.39 -1.61 31.55
N ARG A 23 25.77 -2.87 31.78
CA ARG A 23 25.35 -4.01 30.95
C ARG A 23 23.84 -4.19 31.00
N GLU A 24 23.25 -4.08 32.18
CA GLU A 24 21.80 -4.21 32.34
C GLU A 24 21.05 -3.09 31.60
N LYS A 25 21.51 -1.83 31.72
CA LYS A 25 20.97 -0.71 30.93
C LYS A 25 21.09 -0.95 29.42
N ASN A 26 22.25 -1.44 28.96
CA ASN A 26 22.45 -1.73 27.54
C ASN A 26 21.59 -2.90 27.06
N ARG A 27 21.43 -3.95 27.88
CA ARG A 27 20.56 -5.10 27.60
C ARG A 27 19.12 -4.64 27.37
N VAL A 28 18.60 -3.79 28.26
CA VAL A 28 17.27 -3.20 28.13
C VAL A 28 17.17 -2.29 26.90
N ALA A 29 18.18 -1.45 26.64
CA ALA A 29 18.21 -0.59 25.47
C ALA A 29 18.20 -1.39 24.15
N ALA A 30 19.00 -2.45 24.06
CA ALA A 30 19.06 -3.34 22.90
C ALA A 30 17.74 -4.09 22.72
N GLN A 31 17.11 -4.58 23.80
CA GLN A 31 15.79 -5.21 23.74
C GLN A 31 14.71 -4.23 23.24
N ARG A 32 14.70 -2.99 23.75
CA ARG A 32 13.78 -1.94 23.31
C ARG A 32 13.99 -1.58 21.84
N SER A 33 15.25 -1.47 21.40
CA SER A 33 15.59 -1.20 20.00
C SER A 33 15.10 -2.31 19.07
N ARG A 34 15.38 -3.59 19.40
CA ARG A 34 14.87 -4.74 18.64
C ARG A 34 13.35 -4.77 18.59
N LYS A 35 12.69 -4.55 19.74
CA LYS A 35 11.22 -4.50 19.80
C LYS A 35 10.66 -3.39 18.91
N LYS A 36 11.24 -2.19 18.97
CA LYS A 36 10.83 -1.06 18.12
C LYS A 36 11.00 -1.36 16.63
N GLN A 37 12.08 -2.05 16.25
CA GLN A 37 12.31 -2.44 14.87
C GLN A 37 11.31 -3.50 14.39
N THR A 38 11.02 -4.50 15.23
CA THR A 38 10.02 -5.54 14.93
C THR A 38 8.64 -4.91 14.77
N GLN A 39 8.21 -4.09 15.74
CA GLN A 39 6.93 -3.38 15.67
C GLN A 39 6.79 -2.47 14.45
N LYS A 40 7.89 -1.86 14.00
CA LYS A 40 7.88 -1.07 12.76
C LYS A 40 7.65 -1.96 11.54
N ALA A 41 8.31 -3.12 11.47
CA ALA A 41 8.12 -4.07 10.39
C ALA A 41 6.69 -4.62 10.38
N ASP A 42 6.17 -5.01 11.55
CA ASP A 42 4.80 -5.52 11.70
C ASP A 42 3.76 -4.48 11.23
N LYS A 43 3.90 -3.23 11.68
CA LYS A 43 2.99 -2.16 11.27
C LYS A 43 3.03 -1.90 9.77
N LEU A 44 4.21 -1.90 9.16
CA LEU A 44 4.35 -1.73 7.72
C LEU A 44 3.70 -2.89 6.94
N HIS A 45 3.81 -4.11 7.46
CA HIS A 45 3.18 -5.27 6.86
C HIS A 45 1.66 -5.20 6.94
N GLU A 46 1.11 -4.86 8.11
CA GLU A 46 -0.33 -4.68 8.30
C GLU A 46 -0.89 -3.57 7.37
N GLU A 47 -0.19 -2.45 7.24
CA GLU A 47 -0.58 -1.36 6.33
C GLU A 47 -0.53 -1.80 4.86
N TYR A 48 0.50 -2.55 4.47
CA TYR A 48 0.60 -3.14 3.14
C TYR A 48 -0.58 -4.08 2.84
N GLU A 49 -0.90 -4.99 3.75
CA GLU A 49 -2.00 -5.96 3.58
C GLU A 49 -3.35 -5.24 3.46
N CYS A 50 -3.58 -4.21 4.29
CA CYS A 50 -4.78 -3.37 4.20
C CYS A 50 -4.91 -2.73 2.82
N LEU A 51 -3.83 -2.12 2.32
CA LEU A 51 -3.81 -1.46 1.01
C LEU A 51 -3.96 -2.47 -0.14
N GLU A 52 -3.38 -3.66 -0.02
CA GLU A 52 -3.53 -4.72 -1.03
C GLU A 52 -4.99 -5.19 -1.11
N GLN A 53 -5.65 -5.37 0.04
CA GLN A 53 -7.06 -5.75 0.10
C GLN A 53 -7.98 -4.66 -0.49
N GLU A 54 -7.70 -3.38 -0.20
CA GLU A 54 -8.42 -2.25 -0.79
C GLU A 54 -8.20 -2.20 -2.30
N ASN A 55 -6.97 -2.39 -2.77
CA ASN A 55 -6.63 -2.40 -4.19
C ASN A 55 -7.39 -3.50 -4.95
N ILE A 56 -7.47 -4.71 -4.38
CA ILE A 56 -8.26 -5.81 -4.94
C ILE A 56 -9.74 -5.43 -5.02
N SER A 57 -10.29 -4.84 -3.95
CA SER A 57 -11.69 -4.40 -3.92
C SER A 57 -11.99 -3.36 -5.00
N LEU A 58 -11.13 -2.33 -5.12
CA LEU A 58 -11.27 -1.28 -6.12
C LEU A 58 -11.17 -1.83 -7.55
N LYS A 59 -10.20 -2.72 -7.82
CA LYS A 59 -10.08 -3.38 -9.14
C LYS A 59 -11.33 -4.18 -9.50
N LYS A 60 -11.93 -4.87 -8.53
CA LYS A 60 -13.18 -5.61 -8.74
C LYS A 60 -14.33 -4.65 -9.07
N GLU A 61 -14.41 -3.52 -8.39
CA GLU A 61 -15.45 -2.52 -8.64
C GLU A 61 -15.30 -1.85 -10.00
N ILE A 62 -14.06 -1.50 -10.39
CA ILE A 62 -13.75 -1.02 -11.74
C ILE A 62 -14.20 -2.04 -12.80
N GLY A 63 -13.94 -3.33 -12.57
CA GLY A 63 -14.39 -4.40 -13.46
C GLY A 63 -15.91 -4.42 -13.65
N LYS A 64 -16.66 -4.43 -12.54
CA LYS A 64 -18.13 -4.39 -12.59
C LYS A 64 -18.68 -3.17 -13.34
N LEU A 65 -18.17 -1.98 -13.01
CA LEU A 65 -18.62 -0.74 -13.63
C LEU A 65 -18.28 -0.71 -15.12
N THR A 66 -17.14 -1.27 -15.51
CA THR A 66 -16.74 -1.40 -16.92
C THR A 66 -17.69 -2.31 -17.68
N ASP A 67 -18.07 -3.44 -17.07
CA ASP A 67 -19.00 -4.39 -17.67
C ASP A 67 -20.42 -3.80 -17.77
N GLU A 68 -20.87 -3.08 -16.75
CA GLU A 68 -22.15 -2.37 -16.77
C GLU A 68 -22.18 -1.27 -17.84
N MET A 69 -21.11 -0.47 -17.96
CA MET A 69 -20.99 0.53 -19.01
C MET A 69 -21.06 -0.10 -20.41
N LYS A 70 -20.34 -1.20 -20.65
CA LYS A 70 -20.40 -1.95 -21.92
C LYS A 70 -21.80 -2.46 -22.20
N HIS A 71 -22.44 -3.06 -21.20
CA HIS A 71 -23.78 -3.60 -21.32
C HIS A 71 -24.80 -2.51 -21.69
N LEU A 72 -24.81 -1.40 -20.96
CA LEU A 72 -25.70 -0.26 -21.24
C LEU A 72 -25.42 0.35 -22.62
N SER A 73 -24.15 0.45 -23.03
CA SER A 73 -23.77 0.95 -24.35
C SER A 73 -24.30 0.03 -25.47
N GLU A 74 -24.23 -1.28 -25.27
CA GLU A 74 -24.78 -2.25 -26.22
C GLU A 74 -26.32 -2.19 -26.29
N VAL A 75 -26.99 -2.11 -25.14
CA VAL A 75 -28.45 -1.95 -25.07
C VAL A 75 -28.87 -0.69 -25.83
N LEU A 76 -28.18 0.43 -25.59
CA LEU A 76 -28.45 1.69 -26.29
C LEU A 76 -28.23 1.56 -27.80
N ARG A 77 -27.08 1.04 -28.24
CA ARG A 77 -26.75 0.83 -29.66
C ARG A 77 -27.77 -0.07 -30.35
N ASN A 78 -28.30 -1.08 -29.65
CA ASN A 78 -29.34 -1.95 -30.19
C ASN A 78 -30.70 -1.25 -30.30
N HIS A 79 -31.06 -0.42 -29.31
CA HIS A 79 -32.24 0.44 -29.39
C HIS A 79 -32.15 1.46 -30.53
N GLU A 80 -30.99 2.08 -30.75
CA GLU A 80 -30.80 3.08 -31.81
C GLU A 80 -31.18 2.55 -33.20
N LYS A 81 -30.90 1.27 -33.48
CA LYS A 81 -31.27 0.58 -34.74
C LYS A 81 -32.77 0.40 -34.96
N VAL A 82 -33.60 0.61 -33.94
CA VAL A 82 -35.05 0.45 -34.03
C VAL A 82 -35.79 1.70 -33.57
N CYS A 83 -35.06 2.74 -33.15
CA CYS A 83 -35.63 3.92 -32.55
C CYS A 83 -36.36 4.75 -33.62
N PRO A 84 -37.71 4.87 -33.57
CA PRO A 84 -38.44 5.65 -34.56
C PRO A 84 -38.05 7.13 -34.54
N LEU A 85 -37.56 7.65 -33.41
CA LEU A 85 -37.11 9.04 -33.30
C LEU A 85 -35.79 9.31 -34.04
N LEU A 86 -34.93 8.29 -34.17
CA LEU A 86 -33.69 8.38 -34.97
C LEU A 86 -33.90 7.99 -36.43
N HIS A 87 -34.90 7.15 -36.69
CA HIS A 87 -35.20 6.62 -38.02
C HIS A 87 -36.31 7.39 -38.77
N CYS A 88 -37.06 8.25 -38.09
CA CYS A 88 -38.00 9.17 -38.72
C CYS A 88 -37.26 10.49 -38.99
N SER A 89 -37.08 10.86 -40.26
CA SER A 89 -36.33 12.04 -40.73
C SER A 89 -36.96 13.40 -40.38
N LEU A 90 -37.51 13.57 -39.18
CA LEU A 90 -37.81 14.89 -38.64
C LEU A 90 -36.62 15.33 -37.78
N ASN A 91 -35.66 15.94 -38.47
CA ASN A 91 -34.54 16.73 -37.99
C ASN A 91 -34.70 17.22 -36.54
N PHE A 92 -34.09 16.51 -35.59
CA PHE A 92 -33.65 17.10 -34.35
C PHE A 92 -32.13 16.90 -34.23
N GLY A 93 -31.40 17.83 -34.86
CA GLY A 93 -29.99 18.10 -34.64
C GLY A 93 -29.05 16.91 -34.73
N LEU A 94 -28.37 16.77 -35.87
CA LEU A 94 -27.12 16.02 -35.97
C LEU A 94 -26.10 16.58 -34.97
N ILE A 95 -26.09 16.05 -33.74
CA ILE A 95 -24.91 16.03 -32.90
C ILE A 95 -24.35 14.62 -33.04
N PRO A 96 -23.28 14.41 -33.82
CA PRO A 96 -22.49 13.20 -33.70
C PRO A 96 -22.11 13.07 -32.23
N ARG A 97 -22.62 12.03 -31.56
CA ARG A 97 -22.19 11.67 -30.20
C ARG A 97 -20.70 11.36 -30.29
N HIS A 98 -19.88 12.35 -29.97
CA HIS A 98 -18.45 12.18 -29.88
C HIS A 98 -18.17 11.15 -28.78
N ASP A 99 -17.33 10.17 -29.07
CA ASP A 99 -16.73 9.25 -28.11
C ASP A 99 -15.97 10.08 -27.05
N VAL A 100 -16.64 10.51 -25.99
CA VAL A 100 -16.04 11.24 -24.85
C VAL A 100 -15.52 10.25 -23.79
N LEU A 101 -15.43 8.95 -24.09
CA LEU A 101 -14.98 7.93 -23.12
C LEU A 101 -13.66 7.24 -23.50
N SER A 102 -13.01 7.60 -24.62
CA SER A 102 -11.73 7.01 -25.05
C SER A 102 -10.50 7.91 -24.86
N GLY A 103 -10.58 8.91 -23.98
CA GLY A 103 -9.42 9.74 -23.64
C GLY A 103 -8.44 9.01 -22.69
N PRO A 104 -7.12 9.05 -22.91
CA PRO A 104 -6.17 8.43 -21.98
C PRO A 104 -6.18 9.20 -20.65
N LEU A 105 -6.24 8.46 -19.54
CA LEU A 105 -6.09 9.02 -18.20
C LEU A 105 -4.70 9.68 -18.06
N PRO A 106 -4.60 10.88 -17.48
CA PRO A 106 -3.32 11.53 -17.24
C PRO A 106 -2.46 10.70 -16.28
N ARG A 107 -1.17 10.61 -16.62
CA ARG A 107 -0.12 9.87 -15.91
C ARG A 107 0.25 10.51 -14.58
#